data_AF-A0A7S0IC70-F1
#
_entry.id   AF-A0A7S0IC70-F1
#
_cell.length_a   1.000
_cell.length_b   1.000
_cell.length_c   1.000
_cell.angle_alpha   90.00
_cell.angle_beta   90.00
_cell.angle_gamma   90.00
#
_symmetry.space_group_name_H-M   'P 1'
#
loop_
_entity.id
_entity.type
_entity.pdbx_description
1 polymer ?
#
loop_
_entity_poly.entity_id
_entity_poly.type
_entity_poly.pdbx_seq_one_letter_code
_entity_poly.pdbx_strand_id
1 'polypeptide(L)'
;MMDFILNAIRNNKGVSLPGLGSFAVGRCTDLLHGGASVRAPVFVLHPKFDVLPQKKARFFLKKPATYTRINSLGLSKRCGFHKAGVTHVLKEFFDRIATCLESESPVDVDFTFARLTNVHSRVEFTFYQSFLNDYDIMGEEQPEVVRRRYLKIGEDKELTDKVTNVTPLAQEEAAKKAAELK
;
A
#
# COMPACT_ATOMS: atom_id res chain seq x y z
N MET A 1 -14.99 1.18 -12.64
CA MET A 1 -13.77 1.63 -13.35
C MET A 1 -12.70 0.52 -13.41
N MET A 2 -12.56 -0.33 -12.39
CA MET A 2 -11.50 -1.37 -12.32
C MET A 2 -11.85 -2.75 -12.92
N ASP A 3 -13.02 -2.89 -13.55
CA ASP A 3 -13.51 -4.17 -14.10
C ASP A 3 -12.59 -4.77 -15.18
N PHE A 4 -11.74 -3.96 -15.83
CA PHE A 4 -10.77 -4.48 -16.80
C PHE A 4 -9.62 -5.23 -16.11
N ILE A 5 -9.21 -4.80 -14.91
CA ILE A 5 -8.22 -5.50 -14.08
C ILE A 5 -8.81 -6.84 -13.69
N LEU A 6 -10.05 -6.80 -13.20
CA LEU A 6 -10.86 -7.97 -12.84
C LEU A 6 -11.02 -8.96 -14.02
N ASN A 7 -11.30 -8.48 -15.23
CA ASN A 7 -11.42 -9.32 -16.42
C ASN A 7 -10.08 -9.89 -16.92
N ALA A 8 -8.98 -9.15 -16.80
CA ALA A 8 -7.66 -9.66 -17.13
C ALA A 8 -7.27 -10.81 -16.17
N ILE A 9 -7.51 -10.61 -14.88
CA ILE A 9 -7.29 -11.58 -13.81
C ILE A 9 -8.08 -12.87 -14.03
N ARG A 10 -9.36 -12.77 -14.41
CA ARG A 10 -10.21 -13.94 -14.73
C ARG A 10 -9.63 -14.81 -15.85
N ASN A 11 -8.95 -14.18 -16.80
CA ASN A 11 -8.31 -14.87 -17.93
C ASN A 11 -6.87 -15.35 -17.60
N ASN A 12 -6.49 -15.40 -16.32
CA ASN A 12 -5.14 -15.71 -15.84
C ASN A 12 -4.05 -14.82 -16.44
N LYS A 13 -4.41 -13.61 -16.88
CA LYS A 13 -3.47 -12.59 -17.33
C LYS A 13 -3.20 -11.64 -16.18
N GLY A 14 -1.94 -11.29 -15.98
CA GLY A 14 -1.57 -10.17 -15.14
C GLY A 14 -1.94 -8.84 -15.80
N VAL A 15 -1.86 -7.77 -15.03
CA VAL A 15 -2.01 -6.40 -15.49
C VAL A 15 -0.69 -5.67 -15.25
N SER A 16 -0.15 -5.04 -16.29
CA SER A 16 1.00 -4.14 -16.15
C SER A 16 0.49 -2.71 -15.92
N LEU A 17 0.96 -2.10 -14.83
CA LEU A 17 0.73 -0.70 -14.49
C LEU A 17 1.98 0.09 -14.95
N PRO A 18 1.86 0.95 -15.97
CA PRO A 18 3.01 1.69 -16.51
C PRO A 18 3.76 2.45 -15.43
N GLY A 19 5.09 2.29 -15.37
CA GLY A 19 5.95 3.02 -14.44
C GLY A 19 5.85 2.62 -12.97
N LEU A 20 4.86 1.80 -12.59
CA LEU A 20 4.63 1.41 -11.19
C LEU A 20 5.02 -0.06 -10.92
N GLY A 21 4.53 -0.98 -11.74
CA GLY A 21 4.75 -2.41 -11.50
C GLY A 21 3.78 -3.29 -12.26
N SER A 22 3.73 -4.56 -11.87
CA SER A 22 2.84 -5.54 -12.47
C SER A 22 2.11 -6.34 -11.41
N PHE A 23 0.85 -6.61 -11.68
CA PHE A 23 -0.06 -7.35 -10.83
C PHE A 23 -0.47 -8.65 -11.51
N ALA A 24 -0.59 -9.74 -10.77
CA ALA A 24 -1.11 -11.00 -11.29
C ALA A 24 -1.80 -11.82 -10.19
N VAL A 25 -2.74 -12.67 -10.58
CA VAL A 25 -3.29 -13.74 -9.73
C VAL A 25 -3.01 -15.06 -10.41
N GLY A 26 -2.44 -16.01 -9.68
CA GLY A 26 -2.10 -17.30 -10.28
C GLY A 26 -1.73 -18.34 -9.24
N ARG A 27 -1.30 -19.51 -9.71
CA ARG A 27 -0.69 -20.52 -8.85
C ARG A 27 0.66 -20.02 -8.38
N CYS A 28 0.78 -19.90 -7.07
CA CYS A 28 1.94 -19.40 -6.37
C CYS A 28 2.55 -20.49 -5.49
N THR A 29 3.81 -20.28 -5.15
CA THR A 29 4.54 -20.94 -4.07
C THR A 29 4.38 -20.06 -2.83
N ASP A 30 3.79 -20.59 -1.76
CA ASP A 30 3.75 -19.94 -0.45
C ASP A 30 5.03 -20.23 0.33
N LEU A 31 5.81 -19.19 0.66
CA LEU A 31 7.03 -19.35 1.43
C LEU A 31 6.79 -19.68 2.90
N LEU A 32 5.65 -19.30 3.48
CA LEU A 32 5.36 -19.61 4.90
C LEU A 32 5.03 -21.09 5.10
N HIS A 33 4.38 -21.70 4.10
CA HIS A 33 3.94 -23.11 4.16
C HIS A 33 4.82 -24.06 3.34
N GLY A 34 6.14 -23.83 3.35
CA GLY A 34 7.10 -24.77 2.76
C GLY A 34 6.95 -25.00 1.24
N GLY A 35 6.38 -24.04 0.51
CA GLY A 35 6.22 -24.10 -0.94
C GLY A 35 4.90 -24.70 -1.43
N ALA A 36 3.90 -24.78 -0.55
CA ALA A 36 2.54 -25.19 -0.91
C ALA A 36 2.02 -24.43 -2.14
N SER A 37 1.30 -25.16 -3.01
CA SER A 37 0.72 -24.60 -4.22
C SER A 37 -0.62 -23.94 -3.90
N VAL A 38 -0.62 -22.63 -3.75
CA VAL A 38 -1.84 -21.85 -3.48
C VAL A 38 -2.14 -20.92 -4.64
N ARG A 39 -3.41 -20.57 -4.86
CA ARG A 39 -3.74 -19.44 -5.72
C ARG A 39 -3.62 -18.18 -4.88
N ALA A 40 -2.88 -17.18 -5.33
CA ALA A 40 -2.70 -15.93 -4.60
C ALA A 40 -2.48 -14.73 -5.54
N PRO A 41 -2.89 -13.52 -5.15
CA PRO A 41 -2.47 -12.30 -5.81
C PRO A 41 -0.99 -12.01 -5.51
N VAL A 42 -0.27 -11.53 -6.52
CA VAL A 42 1.12 -11.13 -6.44
C VAL A 42 1.25 -9.76 -7.10
N PHE A 43 1.89 -8.83 -6.41
CA PHE A 43 2.28 -7.55 -6.95
C PHE A 43 3.80 -7.46 -6.96
N VAL A 44 4.35 -7.06 -8.11
CA VAL A 44 5.79 -6.87 -8.30
C VAL A 44 5.99 -5.42 -8.73
N LEU A 45 6.73 -4.66 -7.93
CA LEU A 45 7.10 -3.30 -8.29
C LEU A 45 8.00 -3.30 -9.52
N HIS A 46 7.99 -2.19 -10.26
CA HIS A 46 8.91 -2.01 -11.37
C HIS A 46 10.38 -2.08 -10.87
N PRO A 47 11.32 -2.72 -11.60
CA PRO A 47 12.70 -2.90 -11.15
C PRO A 47 13.45 -1.62 -10.77
N LYS A 48 13.00 -0.47 -11.27
CA LYS A 48 13.53 0.85 -10.88
C LYS A 48 13.38 1.14 -9.38
N PHE A 49 12.50 0.42 -8.69
CA PHE A 49 12.26 0.52 -7.25
C PHE A 49 12.94 -0.59 -6.44
N ASP A 50 13.83 -1.39 -7.03
CA ASP A 50 14.51 -2.50 -6.34
C ASP A 50 15.35 -2.03 -5.15
N VAL A 51 15.79 -0.77 -5.16
CA VAL A 51 16.54 -0.13 -4.07
C VAL A 51 15.65 0.28 -2.89
N LEU A 52 14.33 0.38 -3.09
CA LEU A 52 13.42 0.74 -2.01
C LEU A 52 13.24 -0.46 -1.08
N PRO A 53 13.19 -0.25 0.25
CA PRO A 53 12.85 -1.32 1.18
C PRO A 53 11.42 -1.82 0.89
N GLN A 54 11.32 -3.10 0.50
CA GLN A 54 10.04 -3.75 0.19
C GLN A 54 9.72 -4.82 1.23
N LYS A 55 8.44 -4.99 1.58
CA LYS A 55 8.01 -6.18 2.32
C LYS A 55 8.22 -7.40 1.42
N LYS A 56 8.98 -8.39 1.89
CA LYS A 56 9.21 -9.63 1.14
C LYS A 56 7.86 -10.22 0.74
N ALA A 57 7.67 -10.44 -0.57
CA ALA A 57 6.47 -11.08 -1.06
C ALA A 57 6.36 -12.48 -0.43
N ARG A 58 5.20 -12.79 0.18
CA ARG A 58 4.91 -14.14 0.71
C ARG A 58 4.73 -15.16 -0.41
N PHE A 59 4.15 -14.70 -1.52
CA PHE A 59 3.74 -15.53 -2.64
C PHE A 59 4.56 -15.20 -3.89
N PHE A 60 5.05 -16.23 -4.56
CA PHE A 60 5.74 -16.11 -5.85
C PHE A 60 5.03 -16.95 -6.90
N LEU A 61 4.80 -16.40 -8.08
CA LEU A 61 4.16 -17.14 -9.17
C LEU A 61 5.03 -18.34 -9.58
N LYS A 62 4.42 -19.54 -9.66
CA LYS A 62 5.10 -20.76 -10.12
C LYS A 62 5.46 -20.72 -11.60
N LYS A 63 4.69 -19.97 -12.39
CA LYS A 63 4.92 -19.75 -13.81
C LYS A 63 4.85 -18.25 -14.07
N PRO A 64 5.69 -17.71 -14.97
CA PRO A 64 5.58 -16.32 -15.38
C PRO A 64 4.14 -16.00 -15.85
N ALA A 65 3.55 -14.95 -15.32
CA ALA A 65 2.26 -14.47 -15.80
C ALA A 65 2.44 -13.72 -17.12
N THR A 66 1.47 -13.86 -18.03
CA THR A 66 1.40 -12.97 -19.19
C THR A 66 0.69 -11.69 -18.78
N TYR A 67 1.34 -10.53 -18.99
CA TYR A 67 0.78 -9.25 -18.56
C TYR A 67 0.05 -8.57 -19.72
N THR A 68 -1.15 -8.07 -19.44
CA THR A 68 -1.92 -7.21 -20.32
C THR A 68 -1.76 -5.76 -19.90
N ARG A 69 -1.68 -4.87 -20.88
CA ARG A 69 -1.76 -3.43 -20.61
C ARG A 69 -3.20 -3.06 -20.25
N ILE A 70 -3.34 -2.00 -19.48
CA ILE A 70 -4.65 -1.40 -19.16
C ILE A 70 -5.42 -1.12 -20.46
N ASN A 71 -6.67 -1.59 -20.55
CA ASN A 71 -7.51 -1.37 -21.71
C ASN A 71 -8.12 0.04 -21.70
N SER A 72 -7.32 1.03 -22.12
CA SER A 72 -7.75 2.44 -22.17
C SER A 72 -8.97 2.66 -23.07
N LEU A 73 -9.18 1.84 -24.10
CA LEU A 73 -10.36 1.92 -24.96
C LEU A 73 -11.63 1.49 -24.20
N GLY A 74 -11.55 0.39 -23.45
CA GLY A 74 -12.64 -0.07 -22.59
C GLY A 74 -12.98 0.94 -21.50
N LEU A 75 -11.96 1.54 -20.88
CA LEU A 75 -12.14 2.60 -19.88
C LEU A 75 -12.77 3.87 -20.47
N SER A 76 -12.28 4.31 -21.63
CA SER A 76 -12.83 5.45 -22.38
C SER A 76 -14.32 5.30 -22.63
N LYS A 77 -14.76 4.14 -23.13
CA LYS A 77 -16.18 3.88 -23.38
C LYS A 77 -17.03 3.92 -22.10
N ARG A 78 -16.50 3.40 -20.98
CA ARG A 78 -17.23 3.37 -19.70
C ARG A 78 -17.32 4.73 -19.02
N CYS A 79 -16.26 5.51 -19.12
CA CYS A 79 -16.21 6.82 -18.46
C CYS A 79 -16.78 7.94 -19.34
N GLY A 80 -17.13 7.66 -20.60
CA GLY A 80 -17.65 8.68 -21.53
C GLY A 80 -16.60 9.71 -21.98
N PHE A 81 -15.32 9.41 -21.81
CA PHE A 81 -14.21 10.32 -22.15
C PHE A 81 -13.40 9.81 -23.34
N HIS A 82 -12.73 10.71 -24.04
CA HIS A 82 -11.84 10.35 -25.15
C HIS A 82 -10.67 9.46 -24.69
N LYS A 83 -10.33 8.43 -25.47
CA LYS A 83 -9.27 7.45 -25.15
C LYS A 83 -7.93 8.10 -24.82
N ALA A 84 -7.54 9.13 -25.56
CA ALA A 84 -6.27 9.82 -25.33
C ALA A 84 -6.26 10.50 -23.95
N GLY A 85 -7.35 11.16 -23.57
CA GLY A 85 -7.49 11.81 -22.26
C GLY A 85 -7.42 10.80 -21.11
N VAL A 86 -8.16 9.69 -21.21
CA VAL A 86 -8.10 8.61 -20.20
C VAL A 86 -6.70 8.02 -20.08
N THR A 87 -6.03 7.80 -21.21
CA THR A 87 -4.65 7.27 -21.21
C THR A 87 -3.68 8.25 -20.56
N HIS A 88 -3.83 9.55 -20.83
CA HIS A 88 -3.01 10.59 -20.23
C HIS A 88 -3.18 10.65 -18.72
N VAL A 89 -4.43 10.71 -18.23
CA VAL A 89 -4.75 10.75 -16.80
C VAL A 89 -4.20 9.52 -16.08
N LEU A 90 -4.34 8.32 -16.66
CA LEU A 90 -3.78 7.11 -16.07
C LEU A 90 -2.26 7.17 -15.98
N LYS A 91 -1.59 7.66 -17.03
CA LYS A 91 -0.14 7.82 -17.05
C LYS A 91 0.30 8.78 -15.95
N GLU A 92 -0.30 9.97 -15.87
CA GLU A 92 0.02 10.96 -14.84
C GLU A 92 -0.25 10.44 -13.43
N PHE A 93 -1.33 9.69 -13.23
CA PHE A 93 -1.65 9.08 -11.96
C PHE A 93 -0.55 8.11 -11.50
N PHE A 94 -0.13 7.18 -12.37
CA PHE A 94 0.95 6.25 -12.03
C PHE A 94 2.31 6.92 -11.91
N ASP A 95 2.60 7.90 -12.78
CA ASP A 95 3.83 8.70 -12.70
C ASP A 95 3.90 9.46 -11.37
N ARG A 96 2.78 10.02 -10.89
CA ARG A 96 2.74 10.72 -9.61
C ARG A 96 3.02 9.79 -8.43
N ILE A 97 2.44 8.59 -8.43
CA ILE A 97 2.75 7.57 -7.42
C ILE A 97 4.23 7.20 -7.47
N ALA A 98 4.76 6.97 -8.67
CA ALA A 98 6.16 6.65 -8.87
C ALA A 98 7.11 7.74 -8.34
N THR A 99 6.82 9.02 -8.60
CA THR A 99 7.60 10.14 -8.08
C THR A 99 7.55 10.21 -6.55
N CYS A 100 6.38 9.94 -5.94
CA CYS A 100 6.30 9.89 -4.47
C CYS A 100 7.13 8.75 -3.88
N LEU A 101 7.15 7.57 -4.53
CA LEU A 101 7.99 6.46 -4.11
C LEU A 101 9.49 6.76 -4.27
N GLU A 102 9.90 7.38 -5.38
CA GLU A 102 11.30 7.79 -5.65
C GLU A 102 11.80 8.85 -4.67
N SER A 103 10.92 9.74 -4.21
CA SER A 103 11.25 10.80 -3.25
C SER A 103 11.04 10.40 -1.79
N GLU A 104 10.77 9.12 -1.52
CA GLU A 104 10.43 8.59 -0.19
C GLU A 104 9.27 9.32 0.51
N SER A 105 8.43 10.00 -0.28
CA SER A 105 7.24 10.70 0.22
C SER A 105 6.15 9.69 0.58
N PRO A 106 5.29 9.99 1.57
CA PRO A 106 4.21 9.09 1.95
C PRO A 106 3.22 8.90 0.79
N VAL A 107 2.93 7.64 0.49
CA VAL A 107 1.98 7.14 -0.49
C VAL A 107 0.94 6.32 0.26
N ASP A 108 -0.32 6.58 -0.04
CA ASP A 108 -1.46 5.81 0.44
C ASP A 108 -2.56 5.84 -0.62
N VAL A 109 -2.59 4.80 -1.46
CA VAL A 109 -3.48 4.73 -2.62
C VAL A 109 -4.38 3.51 -2.51
N ASP A 110 -5.69 3.77 -2.54
CA ASP A 110 -6.71 2.74 -2.57
C ASP A 110 -7.12 2.42 -4.02
N PHE A 111 -6.85 1.21 -4.47
CA PHE A 111 -7.22 0.69 -5.79
C PHE A 111 -8.55 -0.07 -5.79
N THR A 112 -9.36 0.01 -4.74
CA THR A 112 -10.64 -0.72 -4.50
C THR A 112 -10.51 -2.24 -4.29
N PHE A 113 -9.46 -2.88 -4.81
CA PHE A 113 -9.14 -4.29 -4.57
C PHE A 113 -7.86 -4.49 -3.73
N ALA A 114 -7.06 -3.44 -3.61
CA ALA A 114 -5.82 -3.45 -2.87
C ALA A 114 -5.43 -2.02 -2.48
N ARG A 115 -4.54 -1.90 -1.48
CA ARG A 115 -3.99 -0.65 -1.00
C ARG A 115 -2.48 -0.66 -1.14
N LEU A 116 -1.92 0.37 -1.79
CA LEU A 116 -0.49 0.63 -1.85
C LEU A 116 -0.12 1.64 -0.78
N THR A 117 0.82 1.31 0.11
CA THR A 117 1.31 2.22 1.14
C THR A 117 2.83 2.12 1.32
N ASN A 118 3.49 3.20 1.72
CA ASN A 118 4.88 3.20 2.17
C ASN A 118 5.09 3.86 3.55
N VAL A 119 4.02 4.07 4.32
CA VAL A 119 4.02 4.87 5.56
C VAL A 119 4.91 4.28 6.67
N HIS A 120 5.25 2.99 6.60
CA HIS A 120 6.12 2.29 7.57
C HIS A 120 7.54 2.04 7.02
N SER A 121 8.06 2.97 6.22
CA SER A 121 9.40 2.87 5.59
C SER A 121 9.57 1.64 4.71
N ARG A 122 8.47 1.02 4.27
CA ARG A 122 8.49 -0.11 3.34
C ARG A 122 7.33 0.01 2.39
N VAL A 123 7.57 -0.26 1.11
CA VAL A 123 6.47 -0.33 0.15
C VAL A 123 5.70 -1.63 0.37
N GLU A 124 4.40 -1.50 0.65
CA GLU A 124 3.48 -2.59 0.91
C GLU A 124 2.29 -2.50 -0.05
N PHE A 125 1.92 -3.63 -0.64
CA PHE A 125 0.73 -3.76 -1.46
C PHE A 125 -0.19 -4.81 -0.83
N THR A 126 -1.25 -4.37 -0.18
CA THR A 126 -2.14 -5.22 0.61
C THR A 126 -3.45 -5.44 -0.12
N PHE A 127 -3.81 -6.69 -0.41
CA PHE A 127 -5.08 -7.05 -1.04
C PHE A 127 -6.21 -7.08 -0.03
N TYR A 128 -7.38 -6.56 -0.42
CA TYR A 128 -8.55 -6.61 0.44
C TYR A 128 -9.16 -8.01 0.46
N GLN A 129 -9.62 -8.43 1.65
CA GLN A 129 -10.23 -9.75 1.82
C GLN A 129 -11.47 -9.94 0.93
N SER A 130 -12.27 -8.89 0.71
CA SER A 130 -13.40 -8.92 -0.23
C SER A 130 -12.97 -9.35 -1.63
N PHE A 131 -11.89 -8.77 -2.14
CA PHE A 131 -11.31 -9.16 -3.42
C PHE A 131 -10.72 -10.58 -3.40
N LEU A 132 -10.16 -11.06 -2.28
CA LEU A 132 -9.68 -12.44 -2.19
C LEU A 132 -10.86 -13.44 -2.23
N ASN A 133 -11.92 -13.14 -1.48
CA ASN A 133 -13.13 -13.95 -1.37
C ASN A 133 -13.86 -14.05 -2.71
N ASP A 134 -14.03 -12.93 -3.43
CA ASP A 134 -14.69 -12.91 -4.75
C ASP A 134 -14.01 -13.80 -5.81
N TYR A 135 -12.77 -14.24 -5.54
CA TYR A 135 -11.94 -14.98 -6.48
C TYR A 135 -11.54 -16.38 -5.98
N ASP A 136 -12.19 -16.87 -4.92
CA ASP A 136 -11.88 -18.14 -4.24
C ASP A 136 -10.38 -18.29 -3.95
N ILE A 137 -9.75 -17.16 -3.65
CA ILE A 137 -8.37 -17.12 -3.20
C ILE A 137 -8.46 -17.27 -1.69
N MET A 138 -8.06 -18.43 -1.17
CA MET A 138 -7.93 -18.66 0.27
C MET A 138 -6.88 -17.69 0.82
N GLY A 139 -7.29 -16.47 1.14
CA GLY A 139 -6.58 -15.61 2.06
C GLY A 139 -6.82 -16.20 3.44
N GLU A 140 -5.75 -16.58 4.13
CA GLU A 140 -5.88 -16.95 5.53
C GLU A 140 -6.61 -15.84 6.30
N GLU A 141 -7.50 -16.30 7.15
CA GLU A 141 -8.41 -15.53 7.96
C GLU A 141 -7.67 -14.48 8.78
N GLN A 142 -8.25 -13.28 8.73
CA GLN A 142 -7.94 -12.10 9.51
C GLN A 142 -6.65 -11.38 9.08
N PRO A 143 -6.74 -10.09 8.71
CA PRO A 143 -5.56 -9.25 8.84
C PRO A 143 -5.10 -9.40 10.29
N GLU A 144 -3.78 -9.54 10.50
CA GLU A 144 -3.19 -9.23 11.79
C GLU A 144 -3.85 -7.91 12.18
N VAL A 145 -4.69 -7.93 13.21
CA VAL A 145 -5.27 -6.71 13.75
C VAL A 145 -4.07 -5.98 14.29
N VAL A 146 -3.41 -5.22 13.43
CA VAL A 146 -2.64 -4.06 13.81
C VAL A 146 -3.71 -3.24 14.49
N ARG A 147 -3.86 -3.46 15.80
CA ARG A 147 -4.53 -2.55 16.69
C ARG A 147 -3.83 -1.26 16.35
N ARG A 148 -4.46 -0.46 15.50
CA ARG A 148 -4.12 0.94 15.36
C ARG A 148 -4.22 1.40 16.80
N ARG A 149 -3.08 1.50 17.48
CA ARG A 149 -2.96 2.38 18.63
C ARG A 149 -3.09 3.74 18.00
N TYR A 150 -4.32 4.08 17.62
CA TYR A 150 -4.76 5.44 17.78
C TYR A 150 -4.38 5.74 19.21
N LEU A 151 -3.43 6.66 19.39
CA LEU A 151 -3.44 7.46 20.60
C LEU A 151 -4.90 7.88 20.74
N LYS A 152 -5.59 7.32 21.73
CA LYS A 152 -6.86 7.90 22.16
C LYS A 152 -6.49 9.32 22.49
N ILE A 153 -6.86 10.26 21.63
CA ILE A 153 -6.97 11.64 22.06
C ILE A 153 -7.91 11.51 23.25
N GLY A 154 -7.39 11.80 24.44
CA GLY A 154 -8.17 11.73 25.66
C GLY A 154 -9.45 12.52 25.48
N GLU A 155 -10.49 12.13 26.21
CA GLU A 155 -11.76 12.87 26.27
C GLU A 155 -11.51 14.38 26.25
N ASP A 156 -12.38 15.12 25.55
CA ASP A 156 -12.36 16.58 25.41
C ASP A 156 -12.28 17.22 26.80
N LYS A 157 -11.06 17.35 27.33
CA LYS A 157 -10.78 18.28 28.40
C LYS A 157 -10.75 19.61 27.71
N GLU A 158 -11.72 20.45 28.07
CA GLU A 158 -11.69 21.88 27.81
C GLU A 158 -10.24 22.36 27.89
N LEU A 159 -9.75 23.00 26.83
CA LEU A 159 -8.47 23.68 26.85
C LEU A 159 -8.54 24.75 27.95
N THR A 160 -8.29 24.36 29.19
CA THR A 160 -8.11 25.31 30.28
C THR A 160 -6.74 25.93 30.08
N ASP A 161 -6.78 27.22 29.78
CA ASP A 161 -5.63 28.08 29.57
C ASP A 161 -4.50 27.79 30.55
N LYS A 162 -3.36 27.39 29.96
CA LYS A 162 -1.97 27.75 30.28
C LYS A 162 -1.06 26.61 29.85
N VAL A 163 -0.73 26.57 28.56
CA VAL A 163 0.54 25.95 28.14
C VAL A 163 1.65 26.85 28.68
N THR A 164 2.04 26.66 29.94
CA THR A 164 3.30 27.18 30.43
C THR A 164 4.40 26.43 29.70
N ASN A 165 4.99 27.07 28.69
CA ASN A 165 6.26 26.67 28.13
C ASN A 165 7.30 26.70 29.24
N VAL A 166 7.43 25.60 29.98
CA VAL A 166 8.56 25.40 30.87
C VAL A 166 9.52 24.51 30.10
N THR A 167 10.54 25.14 29.53
CA THR A 167 11.69 24.47 28.94
C THR A 167 12.29 23.52 29.98
N PRO A 168 12.56 22.24 29.63
CA PRO A 168 13.01 21.22 30.59
C PRO A 168 14.35 21.54 31.29
N LEU A 169 15.11 22.51 30.80
CA LEU A 169 16.37 22.95 31.39
C LEU A 169 16.21 23.72 32.73
N ALA A 170 15.07 24.40 32.95
CA ALA A 170 14.88 25.20 34.16
C ALA A 170 14.58 24.36 35.41
N GLN A 171 14.07 23.14 35.24
CA GLN A 171 13.78 22.23 36.35
C GLN A 171 15.04 21.50 36.86
N GLU A 172 16.03 21.27 35.99
CA GLU A 172 17.29 20.62 36.37
C GLU A 172 18.20 21.56 37.21
N GLU A 173 18.26 22.85 36.90
CA GLU A 173 19.05 23.81 37.68
C GLU A 173 18.43 24.09 39.05
N ALA A 174 17.09 24.12 39.15
CA ALA A 174 16.39 24.29 40.42
C ALA A 174 16.58 23.06 41.34
N ALA A 175 16.59 21.85 40.77
CA ALA A 175 16.84 20.62 41.52
C ALA A 175 18.29 20.53 42.03
N LYS A 176 19.28 20.99 41.24
CA LYS A 176 20.69 21.03 41.68
C LYS A 176 20.91 22.02 42.83
N LYS A 177 20.33 23.22 42.77
CA LYS A 177 20.46 24.20 43.87
C LYS A 177 19.78 23.75 45.18
N ALA A 178 18.71 22.96 45.09
CA ALA A 178 18.05 22.41 46.28
C ALA A 178 18.84 21.25 46.93
N ALA A 179 19.70 20.57 46.17
CA ALA A 179 20.54 19.49 46.66
C ALA A 179 21.82 19.99 47.36
N GLU A 180 22.33 21.18 47.01
CA GLU A 180 23.51 21.78 47.65
C GLU A 180 23.22 22.46 49.01
N LEU A 181 21.95 22.53 49.42
CA LEU A 181 21.51 23.17 50.67
C LEU A 181 21.06 22.19 51.76
N LYS A 182 21.44 20.91 51.66
CA LYS A 182 21.30 19.90 52.72
C LYS A 182 22.65 19.46 53.26
#